data_AF-A0A2U1WUC2-F1
#
_entry.id   AF-A0A2U1WUC2-F1
#
_cell.length_a   1.000
_cell.length_b   1.000
_cell.length_c   1.000
_cell.angle_alpha   90.00
_cell.angle_beta   90.00
_cell.angle_gamma   90.00
#
_symmetry.space_group_name_H-M   'P 1'
#
loop_
_entity.id
_entity.type
_entity.pdbx_description
1 polymer ?
#
loop_
_entity_poly.entity_id
_entity_poly.type
_entity_poly.pdbx_seq_one_letter_code
_entity_poly.pdbx_strand_id
1 'polypeptide(L)'
;MSDFSGGDPGEEGRAAAEACLETATHLLTAGRVGEAQAFLTQAVQLHPPSLAALAESEGAPLRAMAARTLVMHSPRGPEIARPCAILGPAGPELDADTEALVRGIFDHHQRRFEAGAAPPLAGLYDGAAPEGFGRGRRTLVVMTERIHGNPEFIENDVFHHVARSAAAYGLDVRTFAADRLTFDTPNRAAWTDAEIAQAWADLQRTVTEFRPELVVIQSDWPTERTLDLAWARRLRGNGCRVVVVLGDVYDTEFDFFGFWAPEADALVYFNSETTQPLRSGHAEKAFPAHGLPMDAALFAGPEEDPERGKEFDVAVIGGNTRSRREMLVLLQAYGVEVAACLHHRLTRNAPTLEQYGLLTRKGKLTLNTGRVEKARALSIVTGRCFEAVLARTVLLEEAGSRLSDFLLPFVHYVPFANTDQLVGFARFLLKNGDYRRRIADQAFDWHHRQFGADRFWRALLGRLF
;
A
#
# COMPACT_ATOMS: atom_id res chain seq x y z
N MET A 1 3.02 18.73 4.85
CA MET A 1 2.30 19.87 4.24
C MET A 1 2.04 19.51 2.80
N SER A 2 0.83 19.03 2.47
CA SER A 2 0.26 19.39 1.17
C SER A 2 -0.02 20.87 1.31
N ASP A 3 0.68 21.71 0.56
CA ASP A 3 0.54 23.14 0.66
C ASP A 3 -0.92 23.50 0.37
N PHE A 4 -1.67 23.82 1.43
CA PHE A 4 -2.75 24.80 1.32
C PHE A 4 -2.06 26.14 1.04
N SER A 5 -1.45 26.28 -0.14
CA SER A 5 -0.83 27.53 -0.61
C SER A 5 -1.87 28.51 -1.15
N GLY A 6 -3.14 28.34 -0.76
CA GLY A 6 -4.06 29.46 -0.76
C GLY A 6 -3.40 30.57 0.03
N GLY A 7 -3.23 31.74 -0.58
CA GLY A 7 -2.48 32.86 0.00
C GLY A 7 -2.84 33.03 1.46
N ASP A 8 -1.81 33.21 2.30
CA ASP A 8 -1.92 33.35 3.75
C ASP A 8 -3.18 34.16 4.08
N PRO A 9 -4.25 33.53 4.59
CA PRO A 9 -5.45 34.25 4.95
C PRO A 9 -4.99 35.14 6.10
N GLY A 10 -4.71 36.41 5.80
CA GLY A 10 -3.98 37.30 6.70
C GLY A 10 -4.57 37.32 8.11
N GLU A 11 -3.86 37.89 9.08
CA GLU A 11 -4.17 37.85 10.51
C GLU A 11 -5.67 38.00 10.86
N GLU A 12 -6.43 38.82 10.11
CA GLU A 12 -7.89 38.95 10.22
C GLU A 12 -8.67 37.63 10.05
N GLY A 13 -8.34 36.81 9.04
CA GLY A 13 -9.00 35.53 8.78
C GLY A 13 -8.73 34.51 9.88
N ARG A 14 -7.50 34.50 10.42
CA ARG A 14 -7.13 33.70 11.57
C ARG A 14 -7.92 34.12 12.83
N ALA A 15 -7.96 35.41 13.15
CA ALA A 15 -8.68 35.92 14.32
C ALA A 15 -10.18 35.62 14.24
N ALA A 16 -10.79 35.78 13.06
CA ALA A 16 -12.19 35.46 12.84
C ALA A 16 -12.48 33.95 13.00
N ALA A 17 -11.58 33.09 12.52
CA ALA A 17 -11.68 31.65 12.74
C ALA A 17 -11.57 31.29 14.22
N GLU A 18 -10.62 31.86 14.96
CA GLU A 18 -10.45 31.65 16.40
C GLU A 18 -11.73 32.03 17.17
N ALA A 19 -12.35 33.17 16.87
CA ALA A 19 -13.63 33.57 17.46
C ALA A 19 -14.78 32.58 17.16
N CYS A 20 -14.80 31.99 15.94
CA CYS A 20 -15.76 30.94 15.60
C CYS A 20 -15.54 29.67 16.44
N LEU A 21 -14.28 29.28 16.69
CA LEU A 21 -13.93 28.11 17.49
C LEU A 21 -14.31 28.29 18.97
N GLU A 22 -14.08 29.48 19.54
CA GLU A 22 -14.52 29.81 20.90
C GLU A 22 -16.04 29.72 21.04
N THR A 23 -16.76 30.32 20.09
CA THR A 23 -18.22 30.28 20.05
C THR A 23 -18.74 28.85 19.92
N ALA A 24 -18.15 28.04 19.03
CA ALA A 24 -18.49 26.63 18.89
C ALA A 24 -18.29 25.85 20.19
N THR A 25 -17.25 26.18 20.98
CA THR A 25 -16.94 25.51 22.25
C THR A 25 -18.03 25.79 23.28
N HIS A 26 -18.42 27.06 23.40
CA HIS A 26 -19.50 27.48 24.30
C HIS A 26 -20.84 26.83 23.91
N LEU A 27 -21.17 26.81 22.61
CA LEU A 27 -22.39 26.18 22.11
C LEU A 27 -22.42 24.67 22.35
N LEU A 28 -21.30 23.97 22.15
CA LEU A 28 -21.20 22.55 22.43
C LEU A 28 -21.42 22.26 23.93
N THR A 29 -20.81 23.06 24.80
CA THR A 29 -20.98 22.94 26.26
C THR A 29 -22.44 23.15 26.68
N ALA A 30 -23.17 24.01 25.97
CA ALA A 30 -24.60 24.23 26.16
C ALA A 30 -25.50 23.17 25.49
N GLY A 31 -24.94 22.11 24.90
CA GLY A 31 -25.70 21.05 24.20
C GLY A 31 -26.23 21.45 22.82
N ARG A 32 -25.83 22.60 22.28
CA ARG A 32 -26.30 23.15 20.99
C ARG A 32 -25.41 22.67 19.83
N VAL A 33 -25.36 21.35 19.65
CA VAL A 33 -24.42 20.67 18.71
C VAL A 33 -24.54 21.18 17.27
N GLY A 34 -25.77 21.33 16.76
CA GLY A 34 -26.00 21.78 15.38
C GLY A 34 -25.47 23.20 15.10
N GLU A 35 -25.53 24.09 16.10
CA GLU A 35 -25.03 25.46 15.96
C GLU A 35 -23.51 25.51 16.08
N ALA A 36 -22.94 24.73 17.00
CA ALA A 36 -21.48 24.57 17.07
C ALA A 36 -20.91 24.10 15.73
N GLN A 37 -21.57 23.14 15.07
CA GLN A 37 -21.19 22.64 13.75
C GLN A 37 -21.21 23.73 12.65
N ALA A 38 -22.15 24.67 12.71
CA ALA A 38 -22.22 25.79 11.78
C ALA A 38 -21.01 26.73 11.94
N PHE A 39 -20.62 27.04 13.18
CA PHE A 39 -19.43 27.84 13.45
C PHE A 39 -18.12 27.15 13.06
N LEU A 40 -18.01 25.82 13.24
CA LEU A 40 -16.84 25.07 12.74
C LEU A 40 -16.75 25.12 11.21
N THR A 41 -17.89 25.04 10.53
CA THR A 41 -17.98 25.17 9.07
C THR A 41 -17.54 26.55 8.61
N GLN A 42 -17.91 27.60 9.34
CA GLN A 42 -17.42 28.95 9.07
C GLN A 42 -15.91 29.06 9.33
N ALA A 43 -15.41 28.50 10.43
CA ALA A 43 -13.99 28.54 10.80
C ALA A 43 -13.10 27.91 9.73
N VAL A 44 -13.48 26.74 9.17
CA VAL A 44 -12.69 26.10 8.10
C VAL A 44 -12.70 26.89 6.79
N GLN A 45 -13.77 27.64 6.50
CA GLN A 45 -13.82 28.52 5.32
C GLN A 45 -12.94 29.76 5.50
N LEU A 46 -12.84 30.26 6.73
CA LEU A 46 -12.03 31.45 7.08
C LEU A 46 -10.54 31.14 7.16
N HIS A 47 -10.16 30.08 7.89
CA HIS A 47 -8.76 29.73 8.13
C HIS A 47 -8.63 28.22 8.45
N PRO A 48 -8.54 27.34 7.43
CA PRO A 48 -8.38 25.90 7.63
C PRO A 48 -7.27 25.48 8.61
N PRO A 49 -6.09 26.15 8.66
CA PRO A 49 -5.05 25.79 9.62
C PRO A 49 -5.47 25.92 11.08
N SER A 50 -6.32 26.89 11.44
CA SER A 50 -6.82 27.01 12.82
C SER A 50 -7.68 25.82 13.23
N LEU A 51 -8.54 25.34 12.32
CA LEU A 51 -9.36 24.16 12.59
C LEU A 51 -8.50 22.89 12.65
N ALA A 52 -7.46 22.79 11.81
CA ALA A 52 -6.51 21.67 11.86
C ALA A 52 -5.76 21.62 13.20
N ALA A 53 -5.29 22.77 13.71
CA ALA A 53 -4.65 22.85 15.02
C ALA A 53 -5.60 22.39 16.14
N LEU A 54 -6.90 22.74 16.08
CA LEU A 54 -7.90 22.25 17.03
C LEU A 54 -8.20 20.76 16.89
N ALA A 55 -8.21 20.21 15.67
CA ALA A 55 -8.40 18.78 15.44
C ALA A 55 -7.22 17.95 15.97
N GLU A 56 -6.03 18.53 15.96
CA GLU A 56 -4.79 17.91 16.43
C GLU A 56 -4.56 18.12 17.94
N SER A 57 -5.27 19.05 18.61
CA SER A 57 -5.08 19.35 20.03
C SER A 57 -5.67 18.28 20.97
N GLU A 58 -4.88 17.85 21.95
CA GLU A 58 -5.30 16.84 22.92
C GLU A 58 -6.30 17.40 23.94
N GLY A 59 -7.31 16.59 24.29
CA GLY A 59 -8.29 16.93 25.33
C GLY A 59 -9.34 17.99 24.97
N ALA A 60 -9.30 18.57 23.77
CA ALA A 60 -10.26 19.59 23.36
C ALA A 60 -11.69 19.00 23.20
N PRO A 61 -12.73 19.58 23.83
CA PRO A 61 -14.11 19.08 23.72
C PRO A 61 -14.64 19.02 22.27
N LEU A 62 -14.14 19.90 21.41
CA LEU A 62 -14.52 19.98 19.99
C LEU A 62 -13.69 19.10 19.06
N ARG A 63 -12.64 18.42 19.54
CA ARG A 63 -11.61 17.80 18.69
C ARG A 63 -12.21 16.92 17.58
N ALA A 64 -13.10 15.99 17.94
CA ALA A 64 -13.76 15.10 17.00
C ALA A 64 -14.66 15.85 15.99
N MET A 65 -15.42 16.85 16.45
CA MET A 65 -16.26 17.67 15.57
C MET A 65 -15.41 18.52 14.62
N ALA A 66 -14.32 19.10 15.11
CA ALA A 66 -13.37 19.88 14.32
C ALA A 66 -12.71 19.02 13.24
N ALA A 67 -12.18 17.84 13.61
CA ALA A 67 -11.59 16.88 12.70
C ALA A 67 -12.57 16.45 11.61
N ARG A 68 -13.81 16.10 11.99
CA ARG A 68 -14.85 15.71 11.04
C ARG A 68 -15.20 16.86 10.09
N THR A 69 -15.30 18.08 10.61
CA THR A 69 -15.58 19.28 9.80
C THR A 69 -14.46 19.54 8.81
N LEU A 70 -13.21 19.46 9.25
CA LEU A 70 -12.03 19.60 8.40
C LEU A 70 -12.05 18.57 7.27
N VAL A 71 -12.28 17.29 7.61
CA VAL A 71 -12.34 16.22 6.61
C VAL A 71 -13.51 16.41 5.66
N MET A 72 -14.70 16.79 6.13
CA MET A 72 -15.88 17.04 5.27
C MET A 72 -15.64 18.09 4.17
N HIS A 73 -14.72 19.03 4.40
CA HIS A 73 -14.34 20.06 3.43
C HIS A 73 -13.16 19.66 2.51
N SER A 74 -12.61 18.45 2.69
CA SER A 74 -11.66 17.87 1.72
C SER A 74 -12.39 17.34 0.48
N PRO A 75 -11.70 17.14 -0.66
CA PRO A 75 -12.30 16.63 -1.89
C PRO A 75 -13.05 15.29 -1.75
N ARG A 76 -12.64 14.44 -0.79
CA ARG A 76 -13.28 13.15 -0.47
C ARG A 76 -14.07 13.17 0.85
N GLY A 77 -14.20 14.34 1.46
CA GLY A 77 -14.79 14.52 2.78
C GLY A 77 -16.15 13.86 2.96
N PRO A 78 -17.13 14.14 2.08
CA PRO A 78 -18.45 13.55 2.17
C PRO A 78 -18.46 12.02 2.06
N GLU A 79 -17.48 11.40 1.40
CA GLU A 79 -17.35 9.94 1.33
C GLU A 79 -16.77 9.37 2.62
N ILE A 80 -15.70 9.99 3.11
CA ILE A 80 -14.94 9.53 4.28
C ILE A 80 -15.76 9.74 5.55
N ALA A 81 -16.25 10.96 5.77
CA ALA A 81 -16.88 11.36 7.02
C ALA A 81 -18.40 11.13 7.07
N ARG A 82 -19.00 10.45 6.08
CA ARG A 82 -20.43 10.10 6.11
C ARG A 82 -20.79 9.24 7.33
N PRO A 83 -22.00 9.42 7.91
CA PRO A 83 -22.48 8.55 8.98
C PRO A 83 -22.53 7.07 8.58
N CYS A 84 -22.18 6.17 9.50
CA CYS A 84 -22.49 4.74 9.33
C CYS A 84 -23.93 4.44 9.73
N ALA A 85 -24.73 3.94 8.78
CA ALA A 85 -26.11 3.53 9.07
C ALA A 85 -26.22 2.33 10.01
N ILE A 86 -25.15 1.53 10.13
CA ILE A 86 -25.13 0.29 10.92
C ILE A 86 -24.61 0.56 12.34
N LEU A 87 -23.47 1.23 12.46
CA LEU A 87 -22.83 1.48 13.76
C LEU A 87 -23.28 2.81 14.41
N GLY A 88 -23.98 3.66 13.67
CA GLY A 88 -24.21 5.04 14.10
C GLY A 88 -22.93 5.90 14.03
N PRO A 89 -22.97 7.12 14.59
CA PRO A 89 -21.81 7.99 14.67
C PRO A 89 -20.79 7.44 15.67
N ALA A 90 -19.49 7.52 15.35
CA ALA A 90 -18.46 7.16 16.31
C ALA A 90 -18.46 8.12 17.51
N GLY A 91 -18.43 7.56 18.72
CA GLY A 91 -18.25 8.29 19.96
C GLY A 91 -16.78 8.34 20.41
N PRO A 92 -16.48 9.10 21.49
CA PRO A 92 -15.18 9.09 22.15
C PRO A 92 -14.92 7.80 22.94
N GLU A 93 -15.90 6.91 23.06
CA GLU A 93 -15.75 5.55 23.59
C GLU A 93 -16.58 4.59 22.72
N LEU A 94 -16.26 3.30 22.78
CA LEU A 94 -17.06 2.26 22.15
C LEU A 94 -18.15 1.83 23.14
N ASP A 95 -19.41 2.19 22.88
CA ASP A 95 -20.54 1.78 23.72
C ASP A 95 -20.81 0.26 23.60
N ALA A 96 -21.53 -0.29 24.58
CA ALA A 96 -21.75 -1.72 24.69
C ALA A 96 -22.57 -2.31 23.53
N ASP A 97 -23.53 -1.56 22.99
CA ASP A 97 -24.39 -2.02 21.90
C ASP A 97 -23.59 -2.07 20.60
N THR A 98 -22.82 -1.02 20.31
CA THR A 98 -21.89 -0.98 19.18
C THR A 98 -20.82 -2.07 19.30
N GLU A 99 -20.26 -2.29 20.50
CA GLU A 99 -19.30 -3.37 20.73
C GLU A 99 -19.90 -4.75 20.46
N ALA A 100 -21.11 -5.02 20.95
CA ALA A 100 -21.81 -6.28 20.71
C ALA A 100 -22.11 -6.49 19.22
N LEU A 101 -22.52 -5.43 18.52
CA LEU A 101 -22.76 -5.46 17.07
C LEU A 101 -21.49 -5.75 16.28
N VAL A 102 -20.39 -5.04 16.58
CA VAL A 102 -19.08 -5.28 15.97
C VAL A 102 -18.64 -6.73 16.22
N ARG A 103 -18.74 -7.21 17.46
CA ARG A 103 -18.43 -8.61 17.80
C ARG A 103 -19.22 -9.60 16.94
N GLY A 104 -20.53 -9.39 16.79
CA GLY A 104 -21.41 -10.22 15.96
C GLY A 104 -20.98 -10.29 14.49
N ILE A 105 -20.50 -9.17 13.92
CA ILE A 105 -19.95 -9.13 12.56
C ILE A 105 -18.71 -10.04 12.46
N PHE A 106 -17.74 -9.87 13.35
CA PHE A 106 -16.50 -10.65 13.31
C PHE A 106 -16.75 -12.15 13.52
N ASP A 107 -17.61 -12.50 14.47
CA ASP A 107 -17.95 -13.90 14.75
C ASP A 107 -18.72 -14.55 13.60
N HIS A 108 -19.60 -13.80 12.92
CA HIS A 108 -20.28 -14.29 11.73
C HIS A 108 -19.30 -14.66 10.62
N HIS A 109 -18.34 -13.76 10.32
CA HIS A 109 -17.35 -13.98 9.29
C HIS A 109 -16.38 -15.12 9.65
N GLN A 110 -15.99 -15.22 10.93
CA GLN A 110 -15.16 -16.33 11.41
C GLN A 110 -15.84 -17.68 11.22
N ARG A 111 -17.11 -17.83 11.63
CA ARG A 111 -17.86 -19.08 11.46
C ARG A 111 -17.96 -19.50 9.99
N ARG A 112 -18.08 -18.53 9.07
CA ARG A 112 -18.10 -18.83 7.63
C ARG A 112 -16.74 -19.34 7.14
N PHE A 113 -15.65 -18.75 7.60
CA PHE A 113 -14.29 -19.22 7.29
C PHE A 113 -14.05 -20.63 7.82
N GLU A 114 -14.44 -20.91 9.06
CA GLU A 114 -14.37 -22.25 9.66
C GLU A 114 -15.23 -23.28 8.91
N ALA A 115 -16.34 -22.83 8.31
CA ALA A 115 -17.17 -23.65 7.43
C ALA A 115 -16.60 -23.81 6.00
N GLY A 116 -15.38 -23.33 5.72
CA GLY A 116 -14.70 -23.50 4.44
C GLY A 116 -14.89 -22.36 3.44
N ALA A 117 -15.42 -21.20 3.86
CA ALA A 117 -15.41 -20.02 2.99
C ALA A 117 -13.96 -19.66 2.63
N ALA A 118 -13.72 -19.40 1.35
CA ALA A 118 -12.42 -19.03 0.81
C ALA A 118 -12.58 -17.85 -0.17
N PRO A 119 -11.56 -17.00 -0.31
CA PRO A 119 -11.57 -15.95 -1.32
C PRO A 119 -11.41 -16.56 -2.73
N PRO A 120 -11.91 -15.90 -3.79
CA PRO A 120 -11.93 -16.45 -5.15
C PRO A 120 -10.58 -16.93 -5.70
N LEU A 121 -9.47 -16.26 -5.33
CA LEU A 121 -8.13 -16.55 -5.85
C LEU A 121 -7.24 -17.30 -4.85
N ALA A 122 -7.83 -18.06 -3.91
CA ALA A 122 -7.09 -18.87 -2.94
C ALA A 122 -6.03 -19.80 -3.58
N GLY A 123 -6.24 -20.25 -4.82
CA GLY A 123 -5.38 -21.19 -5.55
C GLY A 123 -4.56 -20.56 -6.68
N LEU A 124 -4.25 -19.26 -6.62
CA LEU A 124 -3.54 -18.56 -7.71
C LEU A 124 -2.24 -19.25 -8.14
N TYR A 125 -1.53 -19.87 -7.19
CA TYR A 125 -0.28 -20.61 -7.42
C TYR A 125 -0.46 -22.12 -7.22
N ASP A 126 -1.65 -22.64 -7.52
CA ASP A 126 -1.85 -24.09 -7.58
C ASP A 126 -1.12 -24.66 -8.80
N GLY A 127 -0.48 -25.82 -8.61
CA GLY A 127 0.44 -26.37 -9.61
C GLY A 127 1.86 -25.78 -9.56
N ALA A 128 2.20 -25.00 -8.53
CA ALA A 128 3.59 -24.61 -8.28
C ALA A 128 4.52 -25.83 -8.27
N ALA A 129 5.71 -25.69 -8.86
CA ALA A 129 6.71 -26.76 -8.91
C ALA A 129 7.05 -27.31 -7.51
N PRO A 130 7.69 -28.48 -7.36
CA PRO A 130 8.11 -28.98 -6.05
C PRO A 130 9.05 -28.02 -5.30
N GLU A 131 9.12 -28.15 -3.97
CA GLU A 131 10.02 -27.34 -3.15
C GLU A 131 11.47 -27.48 -3.63
N GLY A 132 12.18 -26.36 -3.70
CA GLY A 132 13.57 -26.31 -4.14
C GLY A 132 13.78 -26.38 -5.66
N PHE A 133 12.72 -26.51 -6.47
CA PHE A 133 12.83 -26.49 -7.92
C PHE A 133 13.51 -25.20 -8.42
N GLY A 134 14.57 -25.34 -9.20
CA GLY A 134 15.32 -24.21 -9.75
C GLY A 134 16.22 -23.47 -8.75
N ARG A 135 16.41 -23.95 -7.51
CA ARG A 135 17.43 -23.40 -6.60
C ARG A 135 18.82 -23.41 -7.25
N GLY A 136 19.62 -22.40 -6.93
CA GLY A 136 20.96 -22.18 -7.49
C GLY A 136 20.98 -21.62 -8.92
N ARG A 137 19.82 -21.46 -9.58
CA ARG A 137 19.76 -20.84 -10.91
C ARG A 137 20.23 -19.39 -10.84
N ARG A 138 21.08 -19.03 -11.80
CA ARG A 138 21.64 -17.68 -11.91
C ARG A 138 20.57 -16.71 -12.40
N THR A 139 20.19 -15.79 -11.53
CA THR A 139 19.09 -14.87 -11.73
C THR A 139 19.60 -13.45 -11.65
N LEU A 140 19.46 -12.68 -12.74
CA LEU A 140 19.81 -11.27 -12.78
C LEU A 140 18.54 -10.42 -12.68
N VAL A 141 18.42 -9.61 -11.63
CA VAL A 141 17.33 -8.66 -11.45
C VAL A 141 17.78 -7.29 -11.96
N VAL A 142 17.15 -6.81 -13.02
CA VAL A 142 17.45 -5.53 -13.69
C VAL A 142 16.24 -4.60 -13.53
N MET A 143 16.25 -3.80 -12.48
CA MET A 143 15.15 -2.86 -12.19
C MET A 143 15.72 -1.56 -11.65
N THR A 144 14.89 -0.54 -11.54
CA THR A 144 15.32 0.73 -10.94
C THR A 144 15.48 0.58 -9.43
N GLU A 145 16.63 1.00 -8.89
CA GLU A 145 16.89 0.96 -7.46
C GLU A 145 16.13 2.07 -6.73
N ARG A 146 15.89 3.20 -7.39
CA ARG A 146 15.15 4.35 -6.84
C ARG A 146 13.85 4.56 -7.58
N ILE A 147 12.84 5.09 -6.87
CA ILE A 147 11.58 5.49 -7.49
C ILE A 147 11.86 6.50 -8.61
N HIS A 148 11.37 6.20 -9.82
CA HIS A 148 11.59 6.97 -11.04
C HIS A 148 13.07 7.09 -11.47
N GLY A 149 13.95 6.23 -10.95
CA GLY A 149 15.38 6.34 -11.18
C GLY A 149 16.02 7.62 -10.62
N ASN A 150 15.39 8.29 -9.64
CA ASN A 150 15.89 9.55 -9.07
C ASN A 150 16.62 9.31 -7.73
N PRO A 151 17.91 9.66 -7.59
CA PRO A 151 18.67 9.46 -6.35
C PRO A 151 18.15 10.25 -5.15
N GLU A 152 17.35 11.30 -5.36
CA GLU A 152 16.70 12.04 -4.27
C GLU A 152 15.49 11.29 -3.70
N PHE A 153 15.01 10.26 -4.39
CA PHE A 153 13.83 9.51 -4.00
C PHE A 153 14.22 8.24 -3.23
N ILE A 154 13.28 7.72 -2.45
CA ILE A 154 13.44 6.46 -1.74
C ILE A 154 13.75 5.30 -2.68
N GLU A 155 14.25 4.24 -2.08
CA GLU A 155 14.42 2.93 -2.70
C GLU A 155 13.10 2.44 -3.32
N ASN A 156 13.22 1.76 -4.45
CA ASN A 156 12.12 1.09 -5.12
C ASN A 156 11.88 -0.26 -4.44
N ASP A 157 10.75 -0.38 -3.75
CA ASP A 157 10.33 -1.57 -3.02
C ASP A 157 10.22 -2.81 -3.93
N VAL A 158 9.77 -2.66 -5.18
CA VAL A 158 9.70 -3.74 -6.17
C VAL A 158 11.07 -4.37 -6.40
N PHE A 159 12.10 -3.55 -6.61
CA PHE A 159 13.47 -4.02 -6.84
C PHE A 159 13.98 -4.86 -5.66
N HIS A 160 13.83 -4.34 -4.44
CA HIS A 160 14.31 -5.03 -3.24
C HIS A 160 13.51 -6.28 -2.92
N HIS A 161 12.18 -6.24 -3.01
CA HIS A 161 11.35 -7.41 -2.74
C HIS A 161 11.60 -8.54 -3.73
N VAL A 162 11.66 -8.24 -5.03
CA VAL A 162 11.96 -9.26 -6.05
C VAL A 162 13.36 -9.85 -5.83
N ALA A 163 14.39 -9.02 -5.62
CA ALA A 163 15.75 -9.52 -5.43
C ALA A 163 15.93 -10.32 -4.13
N ARG A 164 15.46 -9.80 -2.99
CA ARG A 164 15.63 -10.43 -1.68
C ARG A 164 14.78 -11.70 -1.56
N SER A 165 13.56 -11.72 -2.11
CA SER A 165 12.73 -12.92 -2.08
C SER A 165 13.25 -14.02 -3.02
N ALA A 166 13.82 -13.67 -4.18
CA ALA A 166 14.51 -14.61 -5.06
C ALA A 166 15.70 -15.27 -4.34
N ALA A 167 16.50 -14.45 -3.63
CA ALA A 167 17.63 -14.95 -2.85
C ALA A 167 17.17 -15.84 -1.70
N ALA A 168 16.12 -15.44 -0.96
CA ALA A 168 15.54 -16.22 0.13
C ALA A 168 14.95 -17.56 -0.33
N TYR A 169 14.41 -17.62 -1.56
CA TYR A 169 13.97 -18.88 -2.17
C TYR A 169 15.14 -19.84 -2.48
N GLY A 170 16.35 -19.28 -2.66
CA GLY A 170 17.59 -20.01 -2.91
C GLY A 170 18.11 -19.89 -4.35
N LEU A 171 17.75 -18.83 -5.08
CA LEU A 171 18.37 -18.51 -6.39
C LEU A 171 19.76 -17.87 -6.18
N ASP A 172 20.66 -18.05 -7.15
CA ASP A 172 21.91 -17.27 -7.20
C ASP A 172 21.58 -15.91 -7.82
N VAL A 173 21.38 -14.89 -6.98
CA VAL A 173 20.88 -13.59 -7.41
C VAL A 173 22.00 -12.57 -7.56
N ARG A 174 22.05 -11.90 -8.70
CA ARG A 174 22.72 -10.61 -8.87
C ARG A 174 21.70 -9.54 -9.22
N THR A 175 21.99 -8.31 -8.81
CA THR A 175 21.16 -7.15 -9.09
C THR A 175 21.91 -6.16 -9.98
N PHE A 176 21.18 -5.47 -10.85
CA PHE A 176 21.67 -4.33 -11.61
C PHE A 176 20.68 -3.17 -11.49
N ALA A 177 21.15 -2.04 -10.96
CA ALA A 177 20.36 -0.83 -10.80
C ALA A 177 20.18 -0.13 -12.17
N ALA A 178 18.97 -0.18 -12.71
CA ALA A 178 18.62 0.30 -14.03
C ALA A 178 18.16 1.77 -14.04
N ASP A 179 18.46 2.54 -13.00
CA ASP A 179 18.07 3.96 -12.84
C ASP A 179 18.48 4.84 -14.03
N ARG A 180 19.58 4.48 -14.71
CA ARG A 180 20.10 5.14 -15.92
C ARG A 180 19.49 4.63 -17.23
N LEU A 181 18.76 3.52 -17.20
CA LEU A 181 18.34 2.74 -18.37
C LEU A 181 16.83 2.51 -18.43
N THR A 182 16.01 3.11 -17.56
CA THR A 182 14.56 2.79 -17.50
C THR A 182 13.66 4.02 -17.47
N PHE A 183 14.14 5.18 -17.00
CA PHE A 183 13.30 6.36 -16.88
C PHE A 183 13.96 7.60 -17.47
N ASP A 184 13.24 8.29 -18.36
CA ASP A 184 13.48 9.69 -18.72
C ASP A 184 12.32 10.52 -18.16
N THR A 185 12.32 10.77 -16.85
CA THR A 185 11.22 11.53 -16.23
C THR A 185 11.50 13.03 -16.27
N PRO A 186 10.48 13.89 -16.48
CA PRO A 186 10.64 15.34 -16.48
C PRO A 186 11.05 15.92 -15.11
N ASN A 187 10.97 15.13 -14.03
CA ASN A 187 11.24 15.56 -12.66
C ASN A 187 12.70 15.40 -12.24
N ARG A 188 13.61 15.27 -13.22
CA ARG A 188 15.02 15.04 -12.99
C ARG A 188 15.84 15.65 -14.12
N ALA A 189 17.07 16.09 -13.81
CA ALA A 189 18.06 16.31 -14.86
C ALA A 189 18.30 15.00 -15.63
N ALA A 190 18.18 15.08 -16.96
CA ALA A 190 18.42 13.95 -17.85
C ALA A 190 19.85 13.43 -17.64
N TRP A 191 20.00 12.10 -17.64
CA TRP A 191 21.32 11.48 -17.70
C TRP A 191 22.00 11.83 -19.03
N THR A 192 23.31 12.00 -19.01
CA THR A 192 24.08 12.23 -20.23
C THR A 192 24.18 10.96 -21.07
N ASP A 193 24.33 11.09 -22.38
CA ASP A 193 24.53 9.94 -23.28
C ASP A 193 25.73 9.07 -22.87
N ALA A 194 26.77 9.69 -22.32
CA ALA A 194 27.94 8.99 -21.80
C ALA A 194 27.62 8.11 -20.58
N GLU A 195 26.81 8.62 -19.64
CA GLU A 195 26.36 7.85 -18.47
C GLU A 195 25.45 6.69 -18.86
N ILE A 196 24.59 6.90 -19.85
CA ILE A 196 23.71 5.86 -20.40
C ILE A 196 24.53 4.78 -21.12
N ALA A 197 25.48 5.18 -21.98
CA ALA A 197 26.37 4.26 -22.67
C ALA A 197 27.22 3.44 -21.69
N GLN A 198 27.72 4.07 -20.63
CA GLN A 198 28.45 3.38 -19.56
C GLN A 198 27.55 2.39 -18.82
N ALA A 199 26.33 2.76 -18.46
CA ALA A 199 25.38 1.86 -17.81
C ALA A 199 25.05 0.64 -18.70
N TRP A 200 24.89 0.85 -20.03
CA TRP A 200 24.74 -0.25 -20.98
C TRP A 200 25.97 -1.16 -21.02
N ALA A 201 27.18 -0.60 -21.06
CA ALA A 201 28.41 -1.38 -21.04
C ALA A 201 28.54 -2.21 -19.75
N ASP A 202 28.20 -1.62 -18.60
CA ASP A 202 28.22 -2.29 -17.30
C ASP A 202 27.19 -3.42 -17.24
N LEU A 203 25.98 -3.21 -17.77
CA LEU A 203 24.96 -4.26 -17.87
C LEU A 203 25.41 -5.41 -18.78
N GLN A 204 25.99 -5.11 -19.94
CA GLN A 204 26.51 -6.13 -20.86
C GLN A 204 27.65 -6.94 -20.24
N ARG A 205 28.57 -6.28 -19.54
CA ARG A 205 29.63 -6.95 -18.79
C ARG A 205 29.03 -7.88 -17.73
N THR A 206 28.05 -7.39 -16.96
CA THR A 206 27.36 -8.18 -15.92
C THR A 206 26.72 -9.43 -16.52
N VAL A 207 25.98 -9.30 -17.63
CA VAL A 207 25.35 -10.42 -18.33
C VAL A 207 26.41 -11.41 -18.85
N THR A 208 27.51 -10.92 -19.42
CA THR A 208 28.57 -11.75 -20.00
C THR A 208 29.32 -12.55 -18.93
N GLU A 209 29.64 -11.92 -17.81
CA GLU A 209 30.38 -12.54 -16.71
C GLU A 209 29.50 -13.49 -15.91
N PHE A 210 28.27 -13.07 -15.59
CA PHE A 210 27.37 -13.86 -14.75
C PHE A 210 26.70 -14.99 -15.53
N ARG A 211 26.42 -14.77 -16.82
CA ARG A 211 25.67 -15.66 -17.72
C ARG A 211 24.35 -16.12 -17.08
N PRO A 212 23.42 -15.19 -16.79
CA PRO A 212 22.16 -15.53 -16.13
C PRO A 212 21.36 -16.55 -16.95
N GLU A 213 20.67 -17.43 -16.24
CA GLU A 213 19.66 -18.34 -16.81
C GLU A 213 18.27 -17.70 -16.78
N LEU A 214 18.06 -16.76 -15.87
CA LEU A 214 16.85 -15.97 -15.70
C LEU A 214 17.21 -14.49 -15.57
N VAL A 215 16.54 -13.64 -16.33
CA VAL A 215 16.59 -12.18 -16.18
C VAL A 215 15.19 -11.69 -15.84
N VAL A 216 15.07 -10.94 -14.75
CA VAL A 216 13.82 -10.30 -14.33
C VAL A 216 13.97 -8.80 -14.52
N ILE A 217 13.11 -8.19 -15.33
CA ILE A 217 13.16 -6.75 -15.63
C ILE A 217 11.91 -6.02 -15.19
N GLN A 218 12.05 -4.77 -14.76
CA GLN A 218 10.91 -3.88 -14.55
C GLN A 218 10.69 -3.04 -15.80
N SER A 219 9.46 -2.93 -16.30
CA SER A 219 9.17 -2.05 -17.44
C SER A 219 7.78 -1.45 -17.41
N ASP A 220 7.58 -0.52 -16.48
CA ASP A 220 6.34 0.22 -16.36
C ASP A 220 6.23 1.39 -17.35
N TRP A 221 7.32 1.73 -18.07
CA TRP A 221 7.41 2.92 -18.93
C TRP A 221 8.45 2.73 -20.04
N PRO A 222 8.15 1.95 -21.11
CA PRO A 222 9.08 1.82 -22.21
C PRO A 222 9.25 3.18 -22.91
N THR A 223 10.49 3.53 -23.17
CA THR A 223 10.93 4.73 -23.87
C THR A 223 11.99 4.33 -24.88
N GLU A 224 12.40 5.23 -25.78
CA GLU A 224 13.53 4.97 -26.68
C GLU A 224 14.84 4.66 -25.93
N ARG A 225 14.90 5.01 -24.64
CA ARG A 225 16.07 4.83 -23.77
C ARG A 225 15.92 3.67 -22.79
N THR A 226 14.77 2.99 -22.76
CA THR A 226 14.61 1.83 -21.87
C THR A 226 15.33 0.59 -22.38
N LEU A 227 15.48 -0.40 -21.51
CA LEU A 227 15.67 -1.79 -21.96
C LEU A 227 14.64 -2.08 -23.06
N ASP A 228 15.10 -2.58 -24.20
CA ASP A 228 14.30 -2.74 -25.40
C ASP A 228 14.09 -4.23 -25.76
N LEU A 229 13.21 -4.46 -26.73
CA LEU A 229 12.91 -5.79 -27.24
C LEU A 229 14.14 -6.44 -27.89
N ALA A 230 15.03 -5.64 -28.48
CA ALA A 230 16.24 -6.18 -29.09
C ALA A 230 17.19 -6.78 -28.04
N TRP A 231 17.34 -6.16 -26.88
CA TRP A 231 18.12 -6.69 -25.77
C TRP A 231 17.49 -7.94 -25.17
N ALA A 232 16.18 -7.94 -24.92
CA ALA A 232 15.45 -9.12 -24.44
C ALA A 232 15.58 -10.31 -25.42
N ARG A 233 15.43 -10.06 -26.72
CA ARG A 233 15.65 -11.06 -27.79
C ARG A 233 17.05 -11.65 -27.75
N ARG A 234 18.09 -10.81 -27.59
CA ARG A 234 19.49 -11.27 -27.49
C ARG A 234 19.71 -12.19 -26.28
N LEU A 235 19.13 -11.85 -25.12
CA LEU A 235 19.19 -12.71 -23.94
C LEU A 235 18.56 -14.08 -24.21
N ARG A 236 17.37 -14.11 -24.81
CA ARG A 236 16.67 -15.35 -25.16
C ARG A 236 17.44 -16.19 -26.17
N GLY A 237 18.05 -15.56 -27.16
CA GLY A 237 18.94 -16.22 -28.12
C GLY A 237 20.12 -16.96 -27.46
N ASN A 238 20.52 -16.54 -26.26
CA ASN A 238 21.57 -17.18 -25.45
C ASN A 238 21.03 -18.20 -24.44
N GLY A 239 19.76 -18.60 -24.55
CA GLY A 239 19.11 -19.57 -23.66
C GLY A 239 18.64 -19.00 -22.31
N CYS A 240 18.67 -17.67 -22.12
CA CYS A 240 18.16 -17.03 -20.92
C CYS A 240 16.64 -16.89 -20.99
N ARG A 241 15.95 -17.13 -19.87
CA ARG A 241 14.54 -16.77 -19.70
C ARG A 241 14.41 -15.29 -19.35
N VAL A 242 13.41 -14.62 -19.90
CA VAL A 242 13.13 -13.20 -19.64
C VAL A 242 11.75 -13.06 -19.01
N VAL A 243 11.71 -12.51 -17.80
CA VAL A 243 10.48 -12.17 -17.09
C VAL A 243 10.38 -10.65 -17.00
N VAL A 244 9.24 -10.10 -17.41
CA VAL A 244 8.96 -8.66 -17.29
C VAL A 244 7.95 -8.46 -16.17
N VAL A 245 8.27 -7.57 -15.23
CA VAL A 245 7.40 -7.15 -14.15
C VAL A 245 6.75 -5.83 -14.54
N LEU A 246 5.42 -5.85 -14.55
CA LEU A 246 4.52 -4.73 -14.83
C LEU A 246 3.83 -4.34 -13.51
N GLY A 247 4.49 -3.46 -12.75
CA GLY A 247 4.08 -2.94 -11.46
C GLY A 247 2.74 -2.21 -11.50
N ASP A 248 2.60 -1.28 -12.43
CA ASP A 248 1.48 -0.34 -12.53
C ASP A 248 0.76 -0.48 -13.89
N VAL A 249 0.31 -1.71 -14.21
CA VAL A 249 -0.47 -1.93 -15.44
C VAL A 249 -1.94 -1.58 -15.23
N TYR A 250 -2.40 -0.55 -15.92
CA TYR A 250 -3.81 -0.15 -15.98
C TYR A 250 -4.28 -0.21 -17.44
N ASP A 251 -5.58 -0.22 -17.69
CA ASP A 251 -6.14 -0.15 -19.05
C ASP A 251 -6.00 1.25 -19.66
N THR A 252 -4.75 1.70 -19.81
CA THR A 252 -4.35 2.94 -20.48
C THR A 252 -4.29 2.76 -22.00
N GLU A 253 -3.95 3.83 -22.72
CA GLU A 253 -3.73 3.79 -24.17
C GLU A 253 -2.52 2.93 -24.57
N PHE A 254 -1.49 2.86 -23.71
CA PHE A 254 -0.31 2.04 -23.99
C PHE A 254 -0.55 0.56 -23.64
N ASP A 255 -0.34 -0.33 -24.61
CA ASP A 255 -0.43 -1.78 -24.47
C ASP A 255 0.93 -2.37 -24.06
N PHE A 256 1.18 -2.45 -22.74
CA PHE A 256 2.41 -3.01 -22.19
C PHE A 256 2.56 -4.50 -22.51
N PHE A 257 1.45 -5.23 -22.55
CA PHE A 257 1.44 -6.64 -22.89
C PHE A 257 1.85 -6.87 -24.35
N GLY A 258 1.21 -6.17 -25.28
CA GLY A 258 1.54 -6.24 -26.70
C GLY A 258 2.99 -5.82 -26.99
N PHE A 259 3.52 -4.84 -26.25
CA PHE A 259 4.92 -4.43 -26.37
C PHE A 259 5.89 -5.53 -25.94
N TRP A 260 5.75 -6.10 -24.74
CA TRP A 260 6.74 -7.02 -24.16
C TRP A 260 6.55 -8.50 -24.52
N ALA A 261 5.32 -8.93 -24.79
CA ALA A 261 5.00 -10.35 -25.01
C ALA A 261 5.86 -11.06 -26.09
N PRO A 262 6.27 -10.42 -27.22
CA PRO A 262 7.09 -11.08 -28.22
C PRO A 262 8.44 -11.60 -27.69
N GLU A 263 9.01 -10.90 -26.69
CA GLU A 263 10.35 -11.18 -26.16
C GLU A 263 10.39 -11.56 -24.68
N ALA A 264 9.22 -11.74 -24.07
CA ALA A 264 9.10 -12.24 -22.70
C ALA A 264 8.71 -13.73 -22.68
N ASP A 265 9.27 -14.47 -21.73
CA ASP A 265 8.79 -15.82 -21.39
C ASP A 265 7.60 -15.74 -20.42
N ALA A 266 7.55 -14.72 -19.54
CA ALA A 266 6.39 -14.39 -18.72
C ALA A 266 6.28 -12.88 -18.44
N LEU A 267 5.04 -12.39 -18.29
CA LEU A 267 4.70 -11.03 -17.92
C LEU A 267 4.01 -11.05 -16.55
N VAL A 268 4.74 -10.69 -15.50
CA VAL A 268 4.23 -10.63 -14.13
C VAL A 268 3.50 -9.31 -13.94
N TYR A 269 2.26 -9.36 -13.43
CA TYR A 269 1.47 -8.15 -13.18
C TYR A 269 0.61 -8.29 -11.92
N PHE A 270 0.34 -7.17 -11.26
CA PHE A 270 -0.33 -7.16 -9.94
C PHE A 270 -1.78 -6.65 -9.98
N ASN A 271 -2.20 -6.02 -11.07
CA ASN A 271 -3.55 -5.50 -11.22
C ASN A 271 -4.48 -6.55 -11.84
N SER A 272 -5.31 -7.21 -11.04
CA SER A 272 -6.28 -8.21 -11.53
C SER A 272 -7.39 -7.62 -12.42
N GLU A 273 -7.57 -6.30 -12.45
CA GLU A 273 -8.62 -5.63 -13.24
C GLU A 273 -8.17 -5.26 -14.65
N THR A 274 -6.87 -5.39 -14.97
CA THR A 274 -6.36 -5.06 -16.30
C THR A 274 -6.90 -6.06 -17.34
N THR A 275 -7.39 -5.53 -18.46
CA THR A 275 -7.82 -6.33 -19.62
C THR A 275 -6.72 -6.48 -20.66
N GLN A 276 -5.56 -5.84 -20.46
CA GLN A 276 -4.43 -5.90 -21.38
C GLN A 276 -4.02 -7.33 -21.80
N PRO A 277 -3.91 -8.34 -20.89
CA PRO A 277 -3.59 -9.71 -21.29
C PRO A 277 -4.50 -10.29 -22.38
N LEU A 278 -5.80 -10.00 -22.28
CA LEU A 278 -6.81 -10.49 -23.23
C LEU A 278 -6.82 -9.65 -24.50
N ARG A 279 -6.73 -8.32 -24.36
CA ARG A 279 -6.77 -7.37 -25.48
C ARG A 279 -5.56 -7.47 -26.39
N SER A 280 -4.37 -7.76 -25.83
CA SER A 280 -3.14 -7.91 -26.60
C SER A 280 -3.06 -9.24 -27.35
N GLY A 281 -3.94 -10.20 -27.04
CA GLY A 281 -3.88 -11.56 -27.58
C GLY A 281 -2.75 -12.41 -27.00
N HIS A 282 -2.14 -11.99 -25.88
CA HIS A 282 -0.98 -12.64 -25.24
C HIS A 282 -1.27 -13.16 -23.82
N ALA A 283 -2.48 -13.66 -23.57
CA ALA A 283 -2.88 -14.18 -22.27
C ALA A 283 -2.01 -15.37 -21.81
N GLU A 284 -1.44 -16.13 -22.74
CA GLU A 284 -0.50 -17.22 -22.48
C GLU A 284 0.84 -16.76 -21.90
N LYS A 285 1.14 -15.46 -21.93
CA LYS A 285 2.32 -14.86 -21.28
C LYS A 285 2.01 -14.28 -19.91
N ALA A 286 0.74 -14.03 -19.62
CA ALA A 286 0.30 -13.37 -18.40
C ALA A 286 0.57 -14.25 -17.17
N PHE A 287 1.30 -13.72 -16.20
CA PHE A 287 1.53 -14.32 -14.89
C PHE A 287 0.91 -13.40 -13.81
N PRO A 288 -0.36 -13.62 -13.44
CA PRO A 288 -0.99 -12.82 -12.41
C PRO A 288 -0.31 -13.05 -11.06
N ALA A 289 -0.04 -11.96 -10.35
CA ALA A 289 0.43 -11.98 -8.98
C ALA A 289 -0.52 -11.21 -8.07
N HIS A 290 -0.77 -11.73 -6.87
CA HIS A 290 -1.63 -11.05 -5.90
C HIS A 290 -1.00 -9.76 -5.35
N GLY A 291 0.33 -9.73 -5.33
CA GLY A 291 1.20 -8.65 -4.90
C GLY A 291 2.65 -8.99 -5.21
N LEU A 292 3.58 -8.15 -4.75
CA LEU A 292 5.01 -8.42 -4.88
C LEU A 292 5.40 -9.73 -4.18
N PRO A 293 6.40 -10.48 -4.67
CA PRO A 293 7.04 -11.52 -3.87
C PRO A 293 7.83 -10.84 -2.75
N MET A 294 7.14 -10.54 -1.66
CA MET A 294 7.67 -9.74 -0.56
C MET A 294 8.83 -10.43 0.15
N ASP A 295 9.79 -9.61 0.62
CA ASP A 295 10.81 -10.02 1.57
C ASP A 295 10.19 -10.14 2.96
N ALA A 296 9.74 -11.34 3.32
CA ALA A 296 9.08 -11.58 4.59
C ALA A 296 9.98 -11.28 5.80
N ALA A 297 11.30 -11.43 5.67
CA ALA A 297 12.24 -11.18 6.76
C ALA A 297 12.28 -9.70 7.14
N LEU A 298 12.04 -8.80 6.18
CA LEU A 298 11.93 -7.36 6.44
C LEU A 298 10.79 -7.02 7.39
N PHE A 299 9.74 -7.84 7.46
CA PHE A 299 8.55 -7.61 8.28
C PHE A 299 8.39 -8.61 9.41
N ALA A 300 9.25 -9.63 9.52
CA ALA A 300 9.18 -10.63 10.58
C ALA A 300 9.39 -9.99 11.97
N GLY A 301 8.43 -10.22 12.87
CA GLY A 301 8.59 -10.00 14.31
C GLY A 301 9.17 -11.24 15.01
N PRO A 302 9.32 -11.19 16.35
CA PRO A 302 9.67 -12.37 17.13
C PRO A 302 8.63 -13.48 16.94
N GLU A 303 9.05 -14.70 16.60
CA GLU A 303 8.13 -15.82 16.34
C GLU A 303 7.36 -16.27 17.59
N GLU A 304 8.00 -16.21 18.76
CA GLU A 304 7.44 -16.67 20.04
C GLU A 304 6.26 -15.81 20.52
N ASP A 305 6.31 -14.51 20.23
CA ASP A 305 5.28 -13.55 20.62
C ASP A 305 5.19 -12.42 19.59
N PRO A 306 4.27 -12.52 18.63
CA PRO A 306 4.03 -11.47 17.63
C PRO A 306 3.58 -10.13 18.22
N GLU A 307 3.07 -10.11 19.45
CA GLU A 307 2.69 -8.87 20.14
C GLU A 307 3.89 -8.17 20.76
N ARG A 308 5.02 -8.87 20.92
CA ARG A 308 6.25 -8.28 21.46
C ARG A 308 6.80 -7.23 20.50
N GLY A 309 6.91 -6.00 21.00
CA GLY A 309 7.41 -4.86 20.24
C GLY A 309 6.33 -4.09 19.48
N LYS A 310 5.04 -4.42 19.65
CA LYS A 310 3.91 -3.59 19.22
C LYS A 310 3.78 -2.38 20.15
N GLU A 311 4.27 -1.23 19.72
CA GLU A 311 4.31 0.01 20.49
C GLU A 311 3.10 0.92 20.20
N PHE A 312 2.65 0.97 18.95
CA PHE A 312 1.64 1.93 18.48
C PHE A 312 0.29 1.26 18.27
N ASP A 313 -0.80 1.97 18.57
CA ASP A 313 -2.14 1.49 18.23
C ASP A 313 -2.32 1.39 16.71
N VAL A 314 -1.99 2.44 15.97
CA VAL A 314 -2.01 2.45 14.50
C VAL A 314 -0.67 2.96 13.95
N ALA A 315 -0.07 2.22 13.02
CA ALA A 315 1.11 2.65 12.28
C ALA A 315 0.79 2.87 10.79
N VAL A 316 1.12 4.06 10.25
CA VAL A 316 0.88 4.41 8.84
C VAL A 316 2.09 5.07 8.22
N ILE A 317 2.83 4.29 7.45
CA ILE A 317 4.09 4.70 6.82
C ILE A 317 3.89 4.73 5.31
N GLY A 318 4.37 5.79 4.64
CA GLY A 318 4.39 5.85 3.17
C GLY A 318 3.96 7.19 2.59
N GLY A 319 3.51 7.15 1.33
CA GLY A 319 3.10 8.36 0.60
C GLY A 319 1.93 9.12 1.26
N ASN A 320 2.01 10.45 1.33
CA ASN A 320 0.88 11.32 1.70
C ASN A 320 -0.09 11.51 0.51
N THR A 321 -0.78 10.44 0.13
CA THR A 321 -1.74 10.40 -0.99
C THR A 321 -2.97 9.60 -0.60
N ARG A 322 -4.02 9.62 -1.42
CA ARG A 322 -5.22 8.77 -1.27
C ARG A 322 -5.96 9.04 0.04
N SER A 323 -6.01 10.32 0.43
CA SER A 323 -6.67 10.81 1.65
C SER A 323 -6.25 10.14 2.97
N ARG A 324 -5.00 9.65 3.06
CA ARG A 324 -4.51 9.03 4.29
C ARG A 324 -4.53 10.01 5.46
N ARG A 325 -4.06 11.24 5.25
CA ARG A 325 -3.98 12.24 6.32
C ARG A 325 -5.34 12.49 6.97
N GLU A 326 -6.40 12.63 6.18
CA GLU A 326 -7.76 12.84 6.64
C GLU A 326 -8.20 11.72 7.59
N MET A 327 -7.91 10.47 7.25
CA MET A 327 -8.23 9.32 8.11
C MET A 327 -7.41 9.29 9.40
N LEU A 328 -6.13 9.68 9.36
CA LEU A 328 -5.30 9.76 10.56
C LEU A 328 -5.78 10.83 11.52
N VAL A 329 -6.10 12.03 11.00
CA VAL A 329 -6.65 13.13 11.81
C VAL A 329 -7.93 12.69 12.51
N LEU A 330 -8.79 11.95 11.82
CA LEU A 330 -9.99 11.39 12.44
C LEU A 330 -9.65 10.38 13.54
N LEU A 331 -8.80 9.38 13.28
CA LEU A 331 -8.39 8.40 14.29
C LEU A 331 -7.84 9.08 15.56
N GLN A 332 -6.93 10.04 15.39
CA GLN A 332 -6.35 10.82 16.49
C GLN A 332 -7.42 11.63 17.23
N ALA A 333 -8.34 12.27 16.50
CA ALA A 333 -9.42 13.05 17.08
C ALA A 333 -10.38 12.21 17.94
N TYR A 334 -10.49 10.93 17.63
CA TYR A 334 -11.19 9.93 18.44
C TYR A 334 -10.25 9.18 19.39
N GLY A 335 -9.10 9.75 19.77
CA GLY A 335 -8.24 9.22 20.84
C GLY A 335 -7.51 7.92 20.51
N VAL A 336 -7.38 7.56 19.24
CA VAL A 336 -6.52 6.44 18.82
C VAL A 336 -5.09 6.95 18.66
N GLU A 337 -4.12 6.27 19.28
CA GLU A 337 -2.71 6.61 19.10
C GLU A 337 -2.26 6.27 17.67
N VAL A 338 -1.68 7.26 16.97
CA VAL A 338 -1.23 7.09 15.59
C VAL A 338 0.24 7.45 15.48
N ALA A 339 1.05 6.48 15.06
CA ALA A 339 2.40 6.70 14.58
C ALA A 339 2.38 6.78 13.05
N ALA A 340 2.61 7.97 12.51
CA ALA A 340 2.58 8.20 11.07
C ALA A 340 3.86 8.83 10.55
N CYS A 341 4.36 8.29 9.44
CA CYS A 341 5.42 8.89 8.65
C CYS A 341 4.93 9.02 7.21
N LEU A 342 4.15 10.07 6.97
CA LEU A 342 3.64 10.41 5.64
C LEU A 342 4.65 11.29 4.90
N HIS A 343 5.07 10.86 3.71
CA HIS A 343 6.13 11.53 2.95
C HIS A 343 5.80 11.70 1.46
N HIS A 344 6.61 12.51 0.77
CA HIS A 344 6.55 12.69 -0.69
C HIS A 344 7.61 11.88 -1.43
N ARG A 345 8.10 10.80 -0.80
CA ARG A 345 9.09 9.85 -1.33
C ARG A 345 10.51 10.41 -1.48
N LEU A 346 10.79 11.60 -0.96
CA LEU A 346 12.14 12.13 -0.84
C LEU A 346 12.90 11.41 0.29
N THR A 347 14.14 11.00 0.04
CA THR A 347 14.99 10.29 1.02
C THR A 347 15.14 11.05 2.33
N ARG A 348 15.27 12.38 2.28
CA ARG A 348 15.40 13.24 3.47
C ARG A 348 14.19 13.21 4.42
N ASN A 349 13.02 12.80 3.94
CA ASN A 349 11.74 12.87 4.67
C ASN A 349 11.08 11.50 4.85
N ALA A 350 11.72 10.42 4.39
CA ALA A 350 11.14 9.09 4.36
C ALA A 350 12.10 8.10 5.05
N PRO A 351 11.57 7.05 5.69
CA PRO A 351 12.41 6.02 6.28
C PRO A 351 13.15 5.23 5.19
N THR A 352 14.31 4.66 5.55
CA THR A 352 14.91 3.58 4.74
C THR A 352 13.98 2.37 4.68
N LEU A 353 14.21 1.43 3.77
CA LEU A 353 13.39 0.22 3.69
C LEU A 353 13.40 -0.59 5.01
N GLU A 354 14.55 -0.69 5.69
CA GLU A 354 14.66 -1.36 7.00
C GLU A 354 13.91 -0.61 8.11
N GLN A 355 13.99 0.72 8.12
CA GLN A 355 13.24 1.55 9.05
C GLN A 355 11.73 1.45 8.79
N TYR A 356 11.33 1.38 7.51
CA TYR A 356 9.95 1.17 7.10
C TYR A 356 9.39 -0.16 7.64
N GLY A 357 10.14 -1.25 7.45
CA GLY A 357 9.80 -2.56 8.00
C GLY A 357 9.68 -2.52 9.53
N LEU A 358 10.65 -1.92 10.21
CA LEU A 358 10.64 -1.77 11.67
C LEU A 358 9.43 -0.98 12.17
N LEU A 359 9.14 0.17 11.58
CA LEU A 359 8.01 1.01 11.99
C LEU A 359 6.68 0.31 11.75
N THR A 360 6.53 -0.40 10.63
CA THR A 360 5.33 -1.20 10.35
C THR A 360 5.14 -2.28 11.40
N ARG A 361 6.19 -3.00 11.79
CA ARG A 361 6.13 -4.04 12.83
C ARG A 361 5.69 -3.52 14.19
N LYS A 362 5.94 -2.25 14.51
CA LYS A 362 5.55 -1.63 15.79
C LYS A 362 4.07 -1.31 15.89
N GLY A 363 3.30 -1.34 14.80
CA GLY A 363 1.86 -1.09 14.82
C GLY A 363 1.05 -2.32 15.22
N LYS A 364 0.02 -2.15 16.06
CA LYS A 364 -1.04 -3.15 16.27
C LYS A 364 -1.97 -3.22 15.06
N LEU A 365 -2.30 -2.06 14.51
CA LEU A 365 -3.13 -1.88 13.32
C LEU A 365 -2.35 -1.13 12.23
N THR A 366 -2.67 -1.40 10.97
CA THR A 366 -2.15 -0.65 9.82
C THR A 366 -3.30 -0.19 8.95
N LEU A 367 -3.34 1.10 8.63
CA LEU A 367 -4.35 1.67 7.74
C LEU A 367 -3.86 1.68 6.29
N ASN A 368 -4.73 1.28 5.37
CA ASN A 368 -4.50 1.44 3.94
C ASN A 368 -5.73 2.00 3.20
N THR A 369 -5.42 2.72 2.12
CA THR A 369 -6.38 3.23 1.14
C THR A 369 -5.82 2.95 -0.25
N GLY A 370 -6.56 2.15 -1.01
CA GLY A 370 -6.22 1.78 -2.39
C GLY A 370 -6.71 2.79 -3.44
N ARG A 371 -7.60 3.71 -3.07
CA ARG A 371 -8.33 4.56 -4.01
C ARG A 371 -7.42 5.47 -4.85
N VAL A 372 -7.61 5.45 -6.17
CA VAL A 372 -6.87 6.31 -7.09
C VAL A 372 -7.62 7.63 -7.28
N GLU A 373 -7.04 8.76 -6.86
CA GLU A 373 -7.72 10.06 -6.81
C GLU A 373 -8.31 10.51 -8.15
N LYS A 374 -7.59 10.26 -9.25
CA LYS A 374 -8.03 10.62 -10.62
C LYS A 374 -8.98 9.61 -11.25
N ALA A 375 -9.13 8.42 -10.66
CA ALA A 375 -9.97 7.34 -11.15
C ALA A 375 -10.82 6.83 -9.99
N ARG A 376 -11.89 7.55 -9.64
CA ARG A 376 -12.70 7.29 -8.44
C ARG A 376 -13.27 5.87 -8.33
N ALA A 377 -13.45 5.19 -9.46
CA ALA A 377 -13.92 3.81 -9.52
C ALA A 377 -12.80 2.77 -9.31
N LEU A 378 -11.53 3.19 -9.35
CA LEU A 378 -10.37 2.32 -9.25
C LEU A 378 -9.80 2.35 -7.82
N SER A 379 -9.64 1.17 -7.24
CA SER A 379 -8.96 0.97 -5.96
C SER A 379 -7.90 -0.11 -6.12
N ILE A 380 -6.64 0.26 -5.93
CA ILE A 380 -5.53 -0.67 -6.11
C ILE A 380 -5.24 -1.44 -4.82
N VAL A 381 -4.85 -2.70 -4.97
CA VAL A 381 -4.22 -3.45 -3.88
C VAL A 381 -2.78 -2.96 -3.76
N THR A 382 -2.45 -2.30 -2.65
CA THR A 382 -1.12 -1.71 -2.45
C THR A 382 -0.16 -2.72 -1.80
N GLY A 383 1.14 -2.50 -1.91
CA GLY A 383 2.16 -3.26 -1.15
C GLY A 383 1.86 -3.32 0.35
N ARG A 384 1.39 -2.19 0.92
CA ARG A 384 1.00 -2.06 2.34
C ARG A 384 0.00 -3.11 2.81
N CYS A 385 -0.88 -3.60 1.92
CA CYS A 385 -1.80 -4.67 2.28
C CYS A 385 -1.04 -5.93 2.73
N PHE A 386 0.02 -6.30 2.01
CA PHE A 386 0.80 -7.51 2.28
C PHE A 386 1.89 -7.27 3.32
N GLU A 387 2.46 -6.06 3.36
CA GLU A 387 3.43 -5.67 4.39
C GLU A 387 2.79 -5.71 5.79
N ALA A 388 1.54 -5.26 5.93
CA ALA A 388 0.77 -5.36 7.17
C ALA A 388 0.60 -6.83 7.60
N VAL A 389 0.19 -7.69 6.66
CA VAL A 389 0.02 -9.13 6.89
C VAL A 389 1.33 -9.78 7.33
N LEU A 390 2.44 -9.50 6.64
CA LEU A 390 3.76 -10.03 6.98
C LEU A 390 4.30 -9.50 8.31
N ALA A 391 3.96 -8.26 8.65
CA ALA A 391 4.27 -7.65 9.94
C ALA A 391 3.34 -8.11 11.08
N ARG A 392 2.38 -9.01 10.78
CA ARG A 392 1.32 -9.44 11.71
C ARG A 392 0.64 -8.25 12.38
N THR A 393 0.31 -7.23 11.59
CA THR A 393 -0.56 -6.13 12.00
C THR A 393 -1.95 -6.37 11.41
N VAL A 394 -3.00 -5.95 12.11
CA VAL A 394 -4.34 -6.02 11.49
C VAL A 394 -4.47 -4.89 10.48
N LEU A 395 -4.66 -5.26 9.22
CA LEU A 395 -4.92 -4.34 8.14
C LEU A 395 -6.36 -3.79 8.22
N LEU A 396 -6.49 -2.48 8.34
CA LEU A 396 -7.73 -1.73 8.11
C LEU A 396 -7.69 -1.21 6.66
N GLU A 397 -8.58 -1.72 5.81
CA GLU A 397 -8.59 -1.39 4.37
C GLU A 397 -9.87 -0.64 3.97
N GLU A 398 -9.72 0.44 3.22
CA GLU A 398 -10.88 1.14 2.66
C GLU A 398 -11.67 0.21 1.71
N ALA A 399 -12.97 0.10 1.94
CA ALA A 399 -13.87 -0.76 1.18
C ALA A 399 -13.90 -0.36 -0.31
N GLY A 400 -13.99 -1.37 -1.18
CA GLY A 400 -13.95 -1.21 -2.64
C GLY A 400 -12.64 -1.65 -3.28
N SER A 401 -11.64 -2.01 -2.48
CA SER A 401 -10.41 -2.67 -2.94
C SER A 401 -10.67 -4.11 -3.41
N ARG A 402 -9.96 -4.54 -4.46
CA ARG A 402 -9.94 -5.94 -4.93
C ARG A 402 -9.23 -6.91 -3.98
N LEU A 403 -8.76 -6.43 -2.83
CA LEU A 403 -8.13 -7.27 -1.81
C LEU A 403 -9.00 -8.48 -1.40
N SER A 404 -10.33 -8.36 -1.49
CA SER A 404 -11.29 -9.45 -1.24
C SER A 404 -11.14 -10.66 -2.16
N ASP A 405 -10.43 -10.52 -3.28
CA ASP A 405 -10.12 -11.62 -4.19
C ASP A 405 -9.09 -12.58 -3.60
N PHE A 406 -8.22 -12.06 -2.74
CA PHE A 406 -7.08 -12.77 -2.18
C PHE A 406 -7.27 -13.06 -0.68
N LEU A 407 -7.96 -12.16 0.04
CA LEU A 407 -8.14 -12.21 1.48
C LEU A 407 -9.63 -12.14 1.85
N LEU A 408 -10.03 -12.77 2.96
CA LEU A 408 -11.42 -12.72 3.42
C LEU A 408 -11.65 -11.53 4.35
N PRO A 409 -12.65 -10.67 4.08
CA PRO A 409 -13.02 -9.58 4.98
C PRO A 409 -13.46 -10.08 6.35
N PHE A 410 -13.04 -9.36 7.39
CA PHE A 410 -13.19 -9.64 8.83
C PHE A 410 -12.53 -10.93 9.34
N VAL A 411 -11.75 -11.60 8.49
CA VAL A 411 -10.97 -12.80 8.85
C VAL A 411 -9.48 -12.52 8.67
N HIS A 412 -9.08 -12.01 7.51
CA HIS A 412 -7.68 -11.69 7.20
C HIS A 412 -7.38 -10.17 7.24
N TYR A 413 -8.42 -9.34 7.15
CA TYR A 413 -8.32 -7.89 7.24
C TYR A 413 -9.69 -7.30 7.61
N VAL A 414 -9.77 -6.02 7.98
CA VAL A 414 -11.03 -5.38 8.36
C VAL A 414 -11.36 -4.26 7.36
N PRO A 415 -12.40 -4.43 6.52
CA PRO A 415 -12.82 -3.37 5.62
C PRO A 415 -13.55 -2.25 6.38
N PHE A 416 -13.39 -1.01 5.96
CA PHE A 416 -14.19 0.13 6.43
C PHE A 416 -14.63 1.00 5.26
N ALA A 417 -15.86 1.54 5.32
CA ALA A 417 -16.44 2.34 4.23
C ALA A 417 -16.65 3.81 4.61
N ASN A 418 -16.37 4.19 5.86
CA ASN A 418 -16.42 5.55 6.39
C ASN A 418 -15.67 5.66 7.73
N THR A 419 -15.58 6.89 8.26
CA THR A 419 -14.97 7.22 9.54
C THR A 419 -15.55 6.44 10.70
N ASP A 420 -16.87 6.33 10.79
CA ASP A 420 -17.49 5.72 11.96
C ASP A 420 -17.14 4.23 12.07
N GLN A 421 -17.10 3.54 10.92
CA GLN A 421 -16.58 2.17 10.84
C GLN A 421 -15.09 2.09 11.16
N LEU A 422 -14.28 2.98 10.59
CA LEU A 422 -12.84 3.00 10.84
C LEU A 422 -12.54 3.13 12.34
N VAL A 423 -13.17 4.11 13.00
CA VAL A 423 -12.98 4.37 14.43
C VAL A 423 -13.57 3.25 15.28
N GLY A 424 -14.81 2.83 15.00
CA GLY A 424 -15.47 1.77 15.76
C GLY A 424 -14.71 0.45 15.72
N PHE A 425 -14.26 0.02 14.53
CA PHE A 425 -13.48 -1.20 14.37
C PHE A 425 -12.08 -1.09 14.99
N ALA A 426 -11.38 0.05 14.82
CA ALA A 426 -10.07 0.24 15.44
C ALA A 426 -10.17 0.12 16.97
N ARG A 427 -11.12 0.80 17.60
CA ARG A 427 -11.32 0.74 19.06
C ARG A 427 -11.68 -0.64 19.55
N PHE A 428 -12.57 -1.33 18.84
CA PHE A 428 -12.93 -2.70 19.16
C PHE A 428 -11.69 -3.61 19.20
N LEU A 429 -10.82 -3.54 18.18
CA LEU A 429 -9.62 -4.37 18.07
C LEU A 429 -8.52 -4.00 19.09
N LEU A 430 -8.44 -2.73 19.47
CA LEU A 430 -7.50 -2.27 20.51
C LEU A 430 -7.93 -2.77 21.89
N LYS A 431 -9.25 -2.78 22.15
CA LYS A 431 -9.84 -3.31 23.39
C LYS A 431 -9.86 -4.85 23.44
N ASN A 432 -10.04 -5.52 22.31
CA ASN A 432 -10.19 -6.97 22.19
C ASN A 432 -8.97 -7.60 21.48
N GLY A 433 -7.85 -7.72 22.20
CA GLY A 433 -6.57 -8.17 21.63
C GLY A 433 -6.56 -9.61 21.10
N ASP A 434 -7.47 -10.46 21.55
CA ASP A 434 -7.69 -11.80 21.03
C ASP A 434 -8.24 -11.80 19.59
N TYR A 435 -9.22 -10.94 19.29
CA TYR A 435 -9.72 -10.74 17.93
C TYR A 435 -8.62 -10.20 17.02
N ARG A 436 -7.86 -9.21 17.51
CA ARG A 436 -6.73 -8.63 16.78
C ARG A 436 -5.70 -9.71 16.40
N ARG A 437 -5.18 -10.44 17.38
CA ARG A 437 -4.19 -11.50 17.15
C ARG A 437 -4.69 -12.55 16.17
N ARG A 438 -5.91 -13.05 16.38
CA ARG A 438 -6.52 -14.05 15.50
C ARG A 438 -6.54 -13.62 14.04
N ILE A 439 -6.94 -12.37 13.77
CA ILE A 439 -6.98 -11.85 12.39
C ILE A 439 -5.58 -11.73 11.80
N ALA A 440 -4.63 -11.16 12.54
CA ALA A 440 -3.26 -11.00 12.08
C ALA A 440 -2.59 -12.35 11.78
N ASP A 441 -2.73 -13.32 12.68
CA ASP A 441 -2.15 -14.65 12.52
C ASP A 441 -2.83 -15.42 11.37
N GLN A 442 -4.16 -15.39 11.27
CA GLN A 442 -4.87 -16.04 10.17
C GLN A 442 -4.50 -15.42 8.81
N ALA A 443 -4.35 -14.10 8.74
CA ALA A 443 -3.90 -13.41 7.53
C ALA A 443 -2.49 -13.84 7.13
N PHE A 444 -1.56 -13.85 8.10
CA PHE A 444 -0.17 -14.26 7.89
C PHE A 444 -0.09 -15.70 7.39
N ASP A 445 -0.76 -16.61 8.09
CA ASP A 445 -0.82 -18.03 7.76
C ASP A 445 -1.45 -18.28 6.38
N TRP A 446 -2.55 -17.59 6.09
CA TRP A 446 -3.21 -17.66 4.78
C TRP A 446 -2.29 -17.17 3.68
N HIS A 447 -1.66 -16.00 3.85
CA HIS A 447 -0.73 -15.43 2.89
C HIS A 447 0.46 -16.36 2.67
N HIS A 448 1.08 -16.88 3.73
CA HIS A 448 2.20 -17.80 3.63
C HIS A 448 1.83 -19.06 2.84
N ARG A 449 0.67 -19.66 3.15
CA ARG A 449 0.20 -20.89 2.49
C ARG A 449 -0.20 -20.71 1.02
N GLN A 450 -0.84 -19.58 0.68
CA GLN A 450 -1.41 -19.40 -0.66
C GLN A 450 -0.52 -18.57 -1.59
N PHE A 451 0.16 -17.57 -1.02
CA PHE A 451 0.78 -16.49 -1.80
C PHE A 451 2.21 -16.14 -1.36
N GLY A 452 2.82 -16.92 -0.47
CA GLY A 452 4.18 -16.68 -0.01
C GLY A 452 5.17 -16.63 -1.16
N ALA A 453 6.26 -15.88 -0.99
CA ALA A 453 7.26 -15.70 -2.04
C ALA A 453 7.83 -17.02 -2.56
N ASP A 454 7.98 -18.04 -1.71
CA ASP A 454 8.37 -19.40 -2.12
C ASP A 454 7.42 -19.95 -3.19
N ARG A 455 6.10 -19.84 -2.98
CA ARG A 455 5.09 -20.30 -3.93
C ARG A 455 5.10 -19.49 -5.22
N PHE A 456 5.26 -18.18 -5.12
CA PHE A 456 5.43 -17.32 -6.29
C PHE A 456 6.59 -17.81 -7.17
N TRP A 457 7.77 -18.01 -6.57
CA TRP A 457 8.96 -18.45 -7.32
C TRP A 457 8.83 -19.85 -7.88
N ARG A 458 8.24 -20.80 -7.14
CA ARG A 458 7.96 -22.16 -7.64
C ARG A 458 6.98 -22.18 -8.80
N ALA A 459 5.91 -21.39 -8.73
CA ALA A 459 4.94 -21.28 -9.81
C ALA A 459 5.55 -20.61 -11.05
N LEU A 460 6.30 -19.53 -10.87
CA LEU A 460 6.97 -18.85 -11.97
C LEU A 460 8.02 -19.75 -12.62
N LEU A 461 8.90 -20.37 -11.85
CA LEU A 461 9.95 -21.24 -12.39
C LEU A 461 9.38 -22.49 -13.06
N GLY A 462 8.38 -23.14 -12.47
CA GLY A 462 7.73 -24.31 -13.06
C GLY A 462 7.00 -24.02 -14.38
N ARG A 463 6.66 -22.76 -14.63
CA ARG A 463 6.15 -22.32 -15.94
C ARG A 463 7.27 -22.09 -16.96
N LEU A 464 8.44 -21.67 -16.50
CA LEU A 464 9.55 -21.25 -17.37
C LEU A 464 10.48 -22.41 -17.77
N PHE A 465 10.59 -23.44 -16.93
CA PHE A 465 11.53 -24.57 -17.04
C PHE A 465 10.83 -25.89 -16.79
#